data_AF-A0AAW8FSA0-F1
#
_entry.id   AF-A0AAW8FSA0-F1
#
_cell.length_a   1.000
_cell.length_b   1.000
_cell.length_c   1.000
_cell.angle_alpha   90.00
_cell.angle_beta   90.00
_cell.angle_gamma   90.00
#
_symmetry.space_group_name_H-M   'P 1'
#
loop_
_entity.id
_entity.type
_entity.pdbx_description
1 polymer ?
#
loop_
_entity_poly.entity_id
_entity_poly.type
_entity_poly.pdbx_seq_one_letter_code
_entity_poly.pdbx_strand_id
1 'polypeptide(L)'
;MEWRGRRPQPAELGKWRVRRSAHRAGREGLSIDRVYLQSELSGELEGRKALEATRVRVVTAPGAGHNVMLDNLYAFVAAVAGTE
;
A
#
# COMPACT_ATOMS: atom_id res chain seq x y z
N MET A 1 19.33 -1.19 24.26
CA MET A 1 18.94 -2.48 23.64
C MET A 1 19.44 -2.44 22.20
N GLU A 2 20.62 -2.99 21.92
CA GLU A 2 21.29 -2.90 20.63
C GLU A 2 21.00 -4.17 19.82
N TRP A 3 20.18 -4.06 18.79
CA TRP A 3 19.78 -5.17 17.94
C TRP A 3 20.90 -5.49 16.93
N ARG A 4 21.80 -6.46 17.23
CA ARG A 4 22.78 -6.98 16.26
C ARG A 4 22.17 -8.13 15.45
N GLY A 5 21.34 -7.79 14.48
CA GLY A 5 20.90 -8.74 13.46
C GLY A 5 22.08 -9.10 12.56
N ARG A 6 22.55 -10.36 12.61
CA ARG A 6 23.57 -10.89 11.69
C ARG A 6 23.01 -10.79 10.26
N ARG A 7 23.63 -10.00 9.38
CA ARG A 7 23.26 -10.03 7.95
C ARG A 7 23.54 -11.44 7.41
N PRO A 8 22.56 -12.10 6.77
CA PRO A 8 22.80 -13.42 6.18
C PRO A 8 23.84 -13.31 5.07
N GLN A 9 24.75 -14.28 4.99
CA GLN A 9 25.73 -14.33 3.92
C GLN A 9 25.05 -14.70 2.59
N PRO A 10 25.59 -14.32 1.42
CA PRO A 10 24.97 -14.59 0.11
C PRO A 10 24.61 -16.06 -0.12
N ALA A 11 25.43 -17.00 0.36
CA ALA A 11 25.17 -18.44 0.29
C ALA A 11 23.95 -18.89 1.12
N GLU A 12 23.50 -18.06 2.07
CA GLU A 12 22.35 -18.31 2.92
C GLU A 12 21.04 -17.78 2.34
N LEU A 13 21.09 -16.95 1.30
CA LEU A 13 19.88 -16.39 0.69
C LEU A 13 19.04 -17.46 -0.02
N GLY A 14 19.66 -18.52 -0.54
CA GLY A 14 18.97 -19.63 -1.22
C GLY A 14 18.08 -20.48 -0.32
N LYS A 15 18.27 -20.42 1.01
CA LYS A 15 17.44 -21.14 2.01
C LYS A 15 16.27 -20.30 2.55
N TRP A 16 16.22 -19.01 2.22
CA TRP A 16 15.04 -18.17 2.45
C TRP A 16 14.17 -18.20 1.20
N ARG A 17 13.04 -18.91 1.27
CA ARG A 17 12.02 -18.84 0.22
C ARG A 17 11.40 -17.45 0.23
N VAL A 18 11.95 -16.52 -0.55
CA VAL A 18 11.27 -15.26 -0.86
C VAL A 18 10.05 -15.64 -1.69
N ARG A 19 8.88 -15.74 -1.04
CA ARG A 19 7.62 -15.83 -1.79
C ARG A 19 7.51 -14.52 -2.55
N ARG A 20 7.63 -14.57 -3.89
CA ARG A 20 7.15 -13.48 -4.73
C ARG A 20 5.69 -13.29 -4.38
N SER A 21 5.33 -12.15 -3.82
CA SER A 21 3.96 -11.82 -3.46
C SER A 21 3.10 -11.95 -4.72
N ALA A 22 2.21 -12.94 -4.76
CA ALA A 22 1.16 -13.02 -5.78
C ALA A 22 0.08 -11.95 -5.49
N HIS A 23 0.51 -10.70 -5.35
CA HIS A 23 -0.26 -9.62 -4.73
C HIS A 23 -1.51 -9.28 -5.57
N ARG A 24 -1.47 -9.51 -6.88
CA ARG A 24 -2.55 -9.19 -7.81
C ARG A 24 -3.68 -10.23 -7.79
N ALA A 25 -3.36 -11.51 -7.94
CA ALA A 25 -4.35 -12.58 -8.11
C ALA A 25 -5.30 -12.75 -6.91
N GLY A 26 -4.84 -12.51 -5.68
CA GLY A 26 -5.66 -12.67 -4.48
C GLY A 26 -6.71 -11.58 -4.24
N ARG A 27 -6.67 -10.48 -5.01
CA ARG A 27 -7.52 -9.29 -4.76
C ARG A 27 -8.54 -9.01 -5.86
N GLU A 28 -8.36 -9.53 -7.08
CA GLU A 28 -9.22 -9.20 -8.23
C GLU A 28 -10.64 -9.81 -8.15
N GLY A 29 -10.88 -10.79 -7.27
CA GLY A 29 -12.17 -11.47 -7.11
C GLY A 29 -12.93 -11.16 -5.81
N LEU A 30 -12.45 -10.22 -4.98
CA LEU A 30 -13.10 -9.89 -3.72
C LEU A 30 -14.30 -8.96 -3.96
N SER A 31 -15.44 -9.25 -3.35
CA SER A 31 -16.66 -8.45 -3.43
C SER A 31 -16.72 -7.29 -2.43
N ILE A 32 -15.67 -7.09 -1.63
CA ILE A 32 -15.59 -5.99 -0.67
C ILE A 32 -15.27 -4.68 -1.38
N ASP A 33 -15.88 -3.60 -0.89
CA ASP A 33 -15.52 -2.24 -1.28
C ASP A 33 -14.08 -1.93 -0.86
N ARG A 34 -13.35 -1.28 -1.77
CA ARG A 34 -11.91 -1.06 -1.60
C ARG A 34 -11.55 0.36 -1.98
N VAL A 35 -10.71 0.95 -1.15
CA VAL A 35 -10.11 2.26 -1.37
C VAL A 35 -8.60 2.10 -1.44
N TYR A 36 -7.98 2.73 -2.44
CA TYR A 36 -6.57 3.01 -2.47
C TYR A 36 -6.36 4.47 -2.09
N LEU A 37 -5.76 4.71 -0.92
CA LEU A 37 -5.44 6.05 -0.46
C LEU A 37 -4.05 6.45 -0.94
N GLN A 38 -4.01 7.29 -1.97
CA GLN A 38 -2.80 7.85 -2.56
C GLN A 38 -2.37 9.10 -1.80
N SER A 39 -1.08 9.24 -1.52
CA SER A 39 -0.53 10.46 -0.97
C SER A 39 -0.25 11.49 -2.06
N GLU A 40 -0.69 12.74 -1.89
CA GLU A 40 -0.45 13.80 -2.88
C GLU A 40 1.04 14.02 -3.14
N LEU A 41 1.87 14.09 -2.09
CA LEU A 41 3.31 14.38 -2.23
C LEU A 41 4.10 13.19 -2.79
N SER A 42 3.47 12.03 -2.96
CA SER A 42 4.06 10.89 -3.67
C SER A 42 3.84 10.95 -5.18
N GLY A 43 3.08 11.93 -5.67
CA GLY A 43 2.81 12.12 -7.11
C GLY A 43 1.78 11.15 -7.66
N GLU A 44 1.81 10.99 -8.99
CA GLU A 44 0.83 10.18 -9.72
C GLU A 44 0.93 8.69 -9.40
N LEU A 45 -0.24 8.05 -9.28
CA LEU A 45 -0.33 6.61 -9.09
C LEU A 45 -0.24 5.88 -10.43
N GLU A 46 0.89 5.25 -10.69
CA GLU A 46 1.03 4.36 -11.84
C GLU A 46 -0.03 3.26 -11.81
N GLY A 47 -0.74 3.08 -12.94
CA GLY A 47 -1.80 2.09 -13.04
C GLY A 47 -3.13 2.46 -12.37
N ARG A 48 -3.33 3.73 -11.96
CA ARG A 48 -4.61 4.24 -11.42
C ARG A 48 -5.84 3.72 -12.19
N LYS A 49 -5.87 3.93 -13.52
CA LYS A 49 -7.00 3.50 -14.37
C LYS A 49 -7.26 2.00 -14.30
N ALA A 50 -6.20 1.19 -14.19
CA ALA A 50 -6.33 -0.26 -14.07
C ALA A 50 -6.87 -0.67 -12.69
N LEU A 51 -6.50 0.03 -11.62
CA LEU A 51 -7.08 -0.18 -10.29
C LEU A 51 -8.56 0.19 -10.26
N GLU A 52 -8.91 1.35 -10.81
CA GLU A 52 -10.31 1.82 -10.89
C GLU A 52 -11.18 0.85 -11.69
N ALA A 53 -10.66 0.28 -12.78
CA ALA A 53 -11.36 -0.76 -13.56
C ALA A 53 -11.66 -2.03 -12.76
N THR A 54 -10.94 -2.27 -11.65
CA THR A 54 -11.19 -3.40 -10.72
C THR A 54 -12.13 -3.04 -9.56
N ARG A 55 -12.89 -1.94 -9.67
CA ARG A 55 -13.78 -1.40 -8.63
C ARG A 55 -13.06 -0.95 -7.36
N VAL A 56 -11.80 -0.51 -7.48
CA VAL A 56 -11.08 0.16 -6.39
C VAL A 56 -11.27 1.66 -6.55
N ARG A 57 -11.75 2.35 -5.51
CA ARG A 57 -11.79 3.83 -5.49
C ARG A 57 -10.40 4.34 -5.16
N VAL A 58 -9.87 5.30 -5.93
CA VAL A 58 -8.57 5.90 -5.64
C VAL A 58 -8.79 7.31 -5.10
N VAL A 59 -8.40 7.55 -3.85
CA VAL A 59 -8.57 8.81 -3.14
C VAL A 59 -7.19 9.41 -2.92
N THR A 60 -6.99 10.69 -3.28
CA THR A 60 -5.72 11.37 -3.02
C THR A 60 -5.84 12.19 -1.73
N ALA A 61 -4.99 11.90 -0.74
CA ALA A 61 -4.92 12.64 0.51
C ALA A 61 -4.07 13.91 0.34
N PRO A 62 -4.66 15.11 0.51
CA PRO A 62 -3.98 16.37 0.28
C PRO A 62 -2.89 16.61 1.32
N GLY A 63 -1.76 17.16 0.89
CA GLY A 63 -0.60 17.49 1.71
C GLY A 63 0.12 16.31 2.36
N ALA A 64 -0.29 15.06 2.10
CA ALA A 64 0.26 13.89 2.76
C ALA A 64 1.51 13.36 2.04
N GLY A 65 2.51 12.94 2.83
CA GLY A 65 3.67 12.19 2.40
C GLY A 65 3.41 10.69 2.40
N HIS A 66 4.46 9.86 2.46
CA HIS A 66 4.34 8.40 2.32
C HIS A 66 3.40 7.75 3.34
N ASN A 67 3.22 8.35 4.52
CA ASN A 67 2.41 7.80 5.59
C ASN A 67 1.22 8.71 5.87
N VAL A 68 0.16 8.60 5.06
CA VAL A 68 -1.06 9.40 5.22
C VAL A 68 -1.63 9.34 6.64
N MET A 69 -1.54 8.18 7.30
CA MET A 69 -1.98 8.02 8.71
C MET A 69 -1.30 8.97 9.68
N LEU A 70 -0.04 9.33 9.42
CA LEU A 70 0.76 10.24 10.26
C LEU A 70 0.69 11.67 9.74
N ASP A 71 0.73 11.83 8.43
CA ASP A 71 0.84 13.13 7.79
C ASP A 71 -0.52 13.86 7.73
N ASN A 72 -1.62 13.10 7.59
CA ASN A 72 -2.97 13.63 7.53
C ASN A 72 -3.99 12.64 8.10
N LEU A 73 -4.04 12.56 9.44
CA LEU A 73 -4.93 11.66 10.18
C LEU A 73 -6.40 11.83 9.77
N TYR A 74 -6.86 13.06 9.56
CA TYR A 74 -8.26 13.32 9.19
C TYR A 74 -8.60 12.75 7.81
N ALA A 75 -7.74 12.95 6.80
CA ALA A 75 -7.94 12.37 5.48
C ALA A 75 -7.92 10.83 5.54
N PHE A 76 -7.06 10.25 6.37
CA PHE A 76 -7.04 8.81 6.59
C PHE A 76 -8.35 8.30 7.23
N VAL A 77 -8.81 8.94 8.32
CA VAL A 77 -10.06 8.55 8.99
C VAL A 77 -11.25 8.72 8.04
N ALA A 78 -11.31 9.81 7.29
CA ALA A 78 -12.36 10.04 6.31
C ALA A 78 -12.39 8.89 5.28
N ALA A 79 -11.23 8.57 4.69
CA ALA A 79 -11.04 7.48 3.72
C ALA A 79 -11.47 6.10 4.24
N VAL A 80 -11.19 5.81 5.52
CA VAL A 80 -11.60 4.55 6.16
C VAL A 80 -13.10 4.53 6.47
N ALA A 81 -13.65 5.66 6.89
CA ALA A 81 -15.07 5.81 7.18
C ALA A 81 -15.95 5.89 5.92
N GLY A 82 -15.36 6.14 4.74
CA GLY A 82 -16.10 6.35 3.49
C GLY A 82 -16.79 7.72 3.44
N THR A 83 -16.14 8.74 3.98
CA THR A 83 -16.66 10.12 4.14
C THR A 83 -15.78 11.18 3.48
N GLU A 84 -14.76 10.74 2.75
CA GLU A 84 -13.86 11.55 1.94
C GLU A 84 -14.53 12.32 0.80
#